data_AF-A0A495U9M5-F1
#
_entry.id   AF-A0A495U9M5-F1
#
_cell.length_a   1.000
_cell.length_b   1.000
_cell.length_c   1.000
_cell.angle_alpha   90.00
_cell.angle_beta   90.00
_cell.angle_gamma   90.00
#
_symmetry.space_group_name_H-M   'P 1'
#
loop_
_entity.id
_entity.type
_entity.pdbx_description
1 polymer ?
#
loop_
_entity_poly.entity_id
_entity_poly.type
_entity_poly.pdbx_seq_one_letter_code
_entity_poly.pdbx_strand_id
1 'polypeptide(L)'
;MGRLIVVSNRVATPTETKGSAGGLAVGVFGALKDAGGVWFGWSGDVVSETVANAGPTLEQDGAVTFATVGLTRKDYDQYYRGFSNATLWPVFHYRNDLARYEREEYAGYRRVNAWLAHKLIKLLEPDDIIWIHDYHLIPFAEALRNEGVTNRIGFFLHIPFPAPQILLNIPPHEELVKSLSCYDLLGFQTATDQQAFHDYVTRHARGTVSADGLVEAFGRKLRTGVYRIGVFPDEIAEQAKRYESRQHVLDLKQSLEGRKLIMSVDRLDYSKGLVERFRAFEHLLERSPEWRGNVTLVQIAPPTRSDVATYQKIRQDLEYEAGRINGRYSGLDYTPIRYLNQQYDRWKLMSLFRESQIGFVTPLHDGMNLVAKEYVAAQNPDDPGVLVLSVFAGAAAELSGALLVNPHDAIGMCEALQRALQMPLDARQRRHEINMAALRKNDLGVWRDTFLSDLRKVPAQKPNNGGGHK
;
A
#
# COMPACT_ATOMS: atom_id res chain seq x y z
N MET A 1 -26.67 14.87 -1.24
CA MET A 1 -25.41 14.40 -1.84
C MET A 1 -25.42 12.90 -1.65
N GLY A 2 -25.27 12.10 -2.70
CA GLY A 2 -25.36 10.65 -2.57
C GLY A 2 -24.27 10.08 -1.67
N ARG A 3 -24.54 8.92 -1.09
CA ARG A 3 -23.64 8.29 -0.10
C ARG A 3 -22.34 7.86 -0.77
N LEU A 4 -21.28 7.76 0.02
CA LEU A 4 -20.04 7.17 -0.44
C LEU A 4 -20.08 5.65 -0.21
N ILE A 5 -19.90 4.88 -1.29
CA ILE A 5 -19.82 3.43 -1.26
C ILE A 5 -18.37 3.03 -1.52
N VAL A 6 -17.65 2.69 -0.46
CA VAL A 6 -16.27 2.22 -0.58
C VAL A 6 -16.25 0.71 -0.76
N VAL A 7 -15.53 0.24 -1.77
CA VAL A 7 -15.33 -1.17 -2.04
C VAL A 7 -13.83 -1.49 -1.97
N SER A 8 -13.44 -2.39 -1.08
CA SER A 8 -12.06 -2.87 -0.98
C SER A 8 -12.03 -4.39 -0.79
N ASN A 9 -10.89 -5.02 -1.10
CA ASN A 9 -10.77 -6.46 -0.94
C ASN A 9 -11.10 -6.92 0.47
N ARG A 10 -10.54 -6.27 1.50
CA ARG A 10 -10.81 -6.53 2.92
C ARG A 10 -11.45 -5.30 3.55
N VAL A 11 -12.44 -5.54 4.40
CA VAL A 11 -13.03 -4.53 5.29
C VAL A 11 -12.38 -4.69 6.66
N ALA A 12 -11.83 -3.60 7.20
CA ALA A 12 -11.33 -3.61 8.57
C ALA A 12 -12.52 -3.54 9.53
N THR A 13 -12.52 -4.35 10.58
CA THR A 13 -13.59 -4.29 11.59
C THR A 13 -13.62 -2.94 12.31
N PRO A 14 -14.72 -2.54 12.97
CA PRO A 14 -14.76 -1.30 13.76
C PRO A 14 -13.68 -1.23 14.86
N THR A 15 -13.25 -2.36 15.41
CA THR A 15 -12.13 -2.42 16.37
C THR A 15 -10.77 -2.29 15.68
N GLU A 16 -10.59 -2.88 14.49
CA GLU A 16 -9.39 -2.72 13.66
C GLU A 16 -9.28 -1.30 13.08
N THR A 17 -10.37 -0.60 12.79
CA THR A 17 -10.31 0.81 12.34
C THR A 17 -9.98 1.76 13.49
N LYS A 18 -10.33 1.38 14.74
CA LYS A 18 -9.96 2.12 15.95
C LYS A 18 -8.52 1.83 16.44
N GLY A 19 -7.90 0.73 15.98
CA GLY A 19 -6.59 0.27 16.49
C GLY A 19 -5.52 -0.17 15.47
N SER A 20 -5.82 -0.32 14.17
CA SER A 20 -4.90 -0.92 13.18
C SER A 20 -4.11 0.07 12.32
N ALA A 21 -3.00 -0.47 11.80
CA ALA A 21 -1.85 0.19 11.18
C ALA A 21 -1.89 0.32 9.64
N GLY A 22 -3.07 0.22 9.01
CA GLY A 22 -3.20 0.28 7.56
C GLY A 22 -3.65 1.65 7.07
N GLY A 23 -2.82 2.39 6.33
CA GLY A 23 -3.20 3.73 5.86
C GLY A 23 -4.37 3.77 4.87
N LEU A 24 -4.67 2.67 4.16
CA LEU A 24 -5.91 2.56 3.39
C LEU A 24 -7.14 2.60 4.32
N ALA A 25 -7.15 1.77 5.36
CA ALA A 25 -8.29 1.67 6.28
C ALA A 25 -8.53 3.00 7.02
N VAL A 26 -7.46 3.68 7.46
CA VAL A 26 -7.57 4.99 8.12
C VAL A 26 -8.12 6.06 7.16
N GLY A 27 -7.62 6.12 5.92
CA GLY A 27 -8.06 7.15 4.96
C GLY A 27 -9.48 6.96 4.47
N VAL A 28 -9.82 5.71 4.13
CA VAL A 28 -11.19 5.32 3.71
C VAL A 28 -12.18 5.52 4.85
N PHE A 29 -11.83 5.11 6.08
CA PHE A 29 -12.72 5.26 7.22
C PHE A 29 -12.95 6.73 7.58
N GLY A 30 -11.92 7.57 7.49
CA GLY A 30 -12.07 9.03 7.62
C GLY A 30 -13.04 9.61 6.60
N ALA A 31 -12.96 9.16 5.33
CA ALA A 31 -13.91 9.57 4.29
C ALA A 31 -15.36 9.17 4.57
N LEU A 32 -15.56 7.94 5.03
CA LEU A 32 -16.88 7.40 5.33
C LEU A 32 -17.50 8.04 6.57
N LYS A 33 -16.71 8.37 7.59
CA LYS A 33 -17.19 9.04 8.80
C LYS A 33 -17.78 10.41 8.53
N ASP A 34 -17.16 11.19 7.65
CA ASP A 34 -17.60 12.56 7.35
C ASP A 34 -18.85 12.60 6.46
N ALA A 35 -18.95 11.69 5.49
CA ALA A 35 -20.03 11.67 4.52
C ALA A 35 -21.21 10.76 4.90
N GLY A 36 -20.99 9.82 5.83
CA GLY A 36 -21.79 8.61 5.94
C GLY A 36 -21.64 7.72 4.70
N GLY A 37 -21.99 6.44 4.83
CA GLY A 37 -21.98 5.54 3.68
C GLY A 37 -21.72 4.09 4.02
N VAL A 38 -21.34 3.33 3.00
CA VAL A 38 -21.16 1.87 3.08
C VAL A 38 -19.72 1.50 2.79
N TRP A 39 -19.12 0.67 3.64
CA TRP A 39 -17.88 -0.02 3.33
C TRP A 39 -18.17 -1.49 3.04
N PHE A 40 -18.03 -1.86 1.77
CA PHE A 40 -18.29 -3.22 1.28
C PHE A 40 -17.01 -3.99 0.96
N GLY A 41 -16.96 -5.29 1.28
CA GLY A 41 -15.84 -6.17 0.94
C GLY A 41 -15.80 -7.47 1.74
N TRP A 42 -14.67 -8.20 1.67
CA TRP A 42 -14.47 -9.45 2.39
C TRP A 42 -14.28 -9.22 3.90
N SER A 43 -14.89 -10.07 4.74
CA SER A 43 -14.72 -10.03 6.20
C SER A 43 -13.32 -10.47 6.67
N GLY A 44 -12.61 -11.25 5.85
CA GLY A 44 -11.40 -11.96 6.26
C GLY A 44 -11.62 -13.45 6.53
N ASP A 45 -12.88 -13.91 6.54
CA ASP A 45 -13.22 -15.29 6.86
C ASP A 45 -13.36 -16.17 5.62
N VAL A 46 -12.87 -17.41 5.73
CA VAL A 46 -13.18 -18.47 4.78
C VAL A 46 -14.35 -19.28 5.33
N VAL A 47 -15.47 -19.28 4.62
CA VAL A 47 -16.76 -19.82 5.08
C VAL A 47 -17.28 -20.92 4.14
N SER A 48 -18.35 -21.61 4.56
CA SER A 48 -19.04 -22.58 3.71
C SER A 48 -19.82 -21.89 2.58
N GLU A 49 -20.14 -22.64 1.53
CA GLU A 49 -20.88 -22.12 0.38
C GLU A 49 -22.26 -21.55 0.75
N THR A 50 -22.96 -22.18 1.69
CA THR A 50 -24.25 -21.68 2.22
C THR A 50 -24.10 -20.30 2.86
N VAL A 51 -23.04 -20.10 3.66
CA VAL A 51 -22.80 -18.82 4.36
C VAL A 51 -22.35 -17.75 3.37
N ALA A 52 -21.45 -18.07 2.43
CA ALA A 52 -21.04 -17.15 1.38
C ALA A 52 -22.25 -16.69 0.55
N ASN A 53 -23.13 -17.62 0.17
CA ASN A 53 -24.28 -17.30 -0.69
C ASN A 53 -25.41 -16.53 0.01
N ALA A 54 -25.36 -16.33 1.33
CA ALA A 54 -26.24 -15.42 2.04
C ALA A 54 -26.04 -13.95 1.59
N GLY A 55 -26.89 -13.04 2.07
CA GLY A 55 -26.67 -11.60 1.90
C GLY A 55 -25.41 -11.13 2.67
N PRO A 56 -24.89 -9.92 2.37
CA PRO A 56 -23.83 -9.34 3.18
C PRO A 56 -24.28 -9.15 4.63
N THR A 57 -23.38 -9.39 5.57
CA THR A 57 -23.57 -9.05 6.99
C THR A 57 -23.41 -7.55 7.13
N LEU A 58 -24.41 -6.89 7.73
CA LEU A 58 -24.41 -5.44 7.94
C LEU A 58 -24.15 -5.12 9.41
N GLU A 59 -23.13 -4.30 9.67
CA GLU A 59 -22.82 -3.74 11.00
C GLU A 59 -22.76 -2.22 10.90
N GLN A 60 -23.33 -1.50 11.87
CA GLN A 60 -23.35 -0.04 11.87
C GLN A 60 -22.46 0.51 12.99
N ASP A 61 -21.51 1.39 12.65
CA ASP A 61 -20.71 2.18 13.61
C ASP A 61 -20.88 3.67 13.26
N GLY A 62 -21.77 4.35 14.00
CA GLY A 62 -22.15 5.73 13.72
C GLY A 62 -22.79 5.88 12.34
N ALA A 63 -22.20 6.74 11.49
CA ALA A 63 -22.69 7.04 10.14
C ALA A 63 -22.22 6.02 9.07
N VAL A 64 -21.44 5.01 9.45
CA VAL A 64 -20.85 4.04 8.53
C VAL A 64 -21.53 2.68 8.67
N THR A 65 -21.96 2.11 7.56
CA THR A 65 -22.41 0.73 7.46
C THR A 65 -21.31 -0.14 6.88
N PHE A 66 -20.84 -1.13 7.63
CA PHE A 66 -19.92 -2.16 7.16
C PHE A 66 -20.74 -3.31 6.58
N ALA A 67 -20.57 -3.57 5.29
CA ALA A 67 -21.26 -4.63 4.56
C ALA A 67 -20.25 -5.70 4.15
N THR A 68 -20.13 -6.76 4.96
CA THR A 68 -19.08 -7.77 4.78
C THR A 68 -19.62 -9.08 4.23
N VAL A 69 -18.80 -9.78 3.45
CA VAL A 69 -19.09 -11.13 2.95
C VAL A 69 -17.94 -12.08 3.28
N GLY A 70 -18.25 -13.35 3.53
CA GLY A 70 -17.24 -14.41 3.61
C GLY A 70 -16.92 -14.98 2.22
N LEU A 71 -15.70 -15.47 2.02
CA LEU A 71 -15.32 -16.17 0.79
C LEU A 71 -15.34 -17.68 1.00
N THR A 72 -15.71 -18.46 -0.01
CA THR A 72 -15.48 -19.90 0.04
C THR A 72 -13.98 -20.22 -0.04
N ARG A 73 -13.55 -21.42 0.40
CA ARG A 73 -12.15 -21.84 0.24
C ARG A 73 -11.68 -21.74 -1.21
N LYS A 74 -12.51 -22.21 -2.15
CA LYS A 74 -12.22 -22.16 -3.59
C LYS A 74 -12.06 -20.73 -4.09
N ASP A 75 -12.94 -19.81 -3.68
CA ASP A 75 -12.86 -18.42 -4.08
C ASP A 75 -11.63 -17.73 -3.47
N TYR A 76 -11.37 -17.93 -2.19
CA TYR A 76 -10.16 -17.43 -1.53
C TYR A 76 -8.89 -17.92 -2.24
N ASP A 77 -8.82 -19.21 -2.59
CA ASP A 77 -7.66 -19.78 -3.25
C ASP A 77 -7.49 -19.24 -4.68
N GLN A 78 -8.54 -19.20 -5.50
CA GLN A 78 -8.43 -18.79 -6.91
C GLN A 78 -8.29 -17.27 -7.08
N TYR A 79 -9.09 -16.48 -6.36
CA TYR A 79 -9.13 -15.02 -6.51
C TYR A 79 -8.05 -14.33 -5.69
N TYR A 80 -7.89 -14.67 -4.41
CA TYR A 80 -6.98 -13.95 -3.52
C TYR A 80 -5.57 -14.54 -3.55
N ARG A 81 -5.38 -15.84 -3.24
CA ARG A 81 -4.05 -16.46 -3.26
C ARG A 81 -3.49 -16.62 -4.66
N GLY A 82 -4.35 -17.02 -5.60
CA GLY A 82 -4.05 -17.26 -7.00
C GLY A 82 -3.85 -15.96 -7.77
N PHE A 83 -4.79 -15.60 -8.64
CA PHE A 83 -4.56 -14.55 -9.64
C PHE A 83 -4.12 -13.21 -9.03
N SER A 84 -4.73 -12.76 -7.93
CA SER A 84 -4.37 -11.48 -7.32
C SER A 84 -2.93 -11.47 -6.78
N ASN A 85 -2.52 -12.47 -6.00
CA ASN A 85 -1.25 -12.44 -5.27
C ASN A 85 -0.13 -13.29 -5.88
N ALA A 86 -0.46 -14.25 -6.74
CA ALA A 86 0.50 -15.05 -7.51
C ALA A 86 0.73 -14.51 -8.93
N THR A 87 -0.20 -13.73 -9.51
CA THR A 87 -0.04 -13.14 -10.84
C THR A 87 0.08 -11.60 -10.78
N LEU A 88 -0.97 -10.89 -10.34
CA LEU A 88 -1.01 -9.43 -10.42
C LEU A 88 0.05 -8.76 -9.53
N TRP A 89 0.09 -9.11 -8.24
CA TRP A 89 1.05 -8.52 -7.30
C TRP A 89 2.51 -8.62 -7.77
N PRO A 90 3.05 -9.81 -8.12
CA PRO A 90 4.43 -9.90 -8.57
C PRO A 90 4.70 -9.10 -9.86
N VAL A 91 3.84 -9.18 -10.88
CA VAL A 91 4.06 -8.43 -12.13
C VAL A 91 3.99 -6.92 -11.91
N PHE A 92 3.03 -6.43 -11.13
CA PHE A 92 2.88 -5.00 -10.85
C PHE A 92 4.03 -4.46 -9.97
N HIS A 93 4.75 -5.33 -9.27
CA HIS A 93 5.98 -5.00 -8.54
C HIS A 93 7.25 -5.42 -9.30
N TYR A 94 7.17 -5.62 -10.62
CA TYR A 94 8.31 -5.91 -11.50
C TYR A 94 9.07 -7.21 -11.15
N ARG A 95 8.37 -8.16 -10.50
CA ARG A 95 8.87 -9.49 -10.13
C ARG A 95 8.26 -10.58 -11.00
N ASN A 96 8.43 -10.45 -12.31
CA ASN A 96 7.94 -11.43 -13.29
C ASN A 96 8.50 -12.84 -13.03
N ASP A 97 9.71 -12.92 -12.46
CA ASP A 97 10.34 -14.17 -12.03
C ASP A 97 9.54 -14.92 -10.96
N LEU A 98 8.69 -14.22 -10.21
CA LEU A 98 7.82 -14.79 -9.18
C LEU A 98 6.37 -14.96 -9.63
N ALA A 99 6.02 -14.47 -10.82
CA ALA A 99 4.66 -14.52 -11.32
C ALA A 99 4.30 -15.93 -11.80
N ARG A 100 3.16 -16.43 -11.32
CA ARG A 100 2.55 -17.69 -11.79
C ARG A 100 1.15 -17.37 -12.30
N TYR A 101 0.88 -17.73 -13.54
CA TYR A 101 -0.44 -17.61 -14.15
C TYR A 101 -1.10 -18.98 -14.31
N GLU A 102 -2.34 -19.09 -13.84
CA GLU A 102 -3.21 -20.24 -14.08
C GLU A 102 -4.57 -19.75 -14.57
N ARG A 103 -5.10 -20.40 -15.62
CA ARG A 103 -6.32 -19.96 -16.30
C ARG A 103 -7.55 -20.08 -15.39
N GLU A 104 -7.59 -21.13 -14.58
CA GLU A 104 -8.63 -21.41 -13.60
C GLU A 104 -8.66 -20.36 -12.49
N GLU A 105 -7.50 -19.85 -12.09
CA GLU A 105 -7.38 -18.77 -11.10
C GLU A 105 -7.86 -17.45 -11.68
N TYR A 106 -7.54 -17.15 -12.93
CA TYR A 106 -8.10 -15.98 -13.62
C TYR A 106 -9.62 -16.07 -13.77
N ALA A 107 -10.15 -17.23 -14.15
CA ALA A 107 -11.59 -17.47 -14.22
C ALA A 107 -12.26 -17.31 -12.84
N GLY A 108 -11.62 -17.80 -11.77
CA GLY A 108 -12.05 -17.58 -10.39
C GLY A 108 -12.03 -16.10 -9.99
N TYR A 109 -10.99 -15.37 -10.39
CA TYR A 109 -10.86 -13.94 -10.13
C TYR A 109 -11.99 -13.11 -10.76
N ARG A 110 -12.32 -13.39 -12.03
CA ARG A 110 -13.45 -12.78 -12.74
C ARG A 110 -14.78 -13.15 -12.10
N ARG A 111 -14.98 -14.44 -11.77
CA ARG A 111 -16.20 -14.96 -11.11
C ARG A 111 -16.45 -14.27 -9.77
N VAL A 112 -15.43 -14.17 -8.91
CA VAL A 112 -15.56 -13.56 -7.58
C VAL A 112 -15.88 -12.07 -7.70
N ASN A 113 -15.27 -11.33 -8.63
CA ASN A 113 -15.61 -9.93 -8.87
C ASN A 113 -17.08 -9.76 -9.29
N ALA A 114 -17.57 -10.59 -10.23
CA ALA A 114 -18.97 -10.56 -10.65
C ALA A 114 -19.93 -10.91 -9.50
N TRP A 115 -19.59 -11.92 -8.72
CA TRP A 115 -20.38 -12.34 -7.55
C TRP A 115 -20.42 -11.25 -6.47
N LEU A 116 -19.29 -10.61 -6.15
CA LEU A 116 -19.24 -9.50 -5.20
C LEU A 116 -20.06 -8.29 -5.70
N ALA A 117 -19.95 -7.95 -6.99
CA ALA A 117 -20.74 -6.88 -7.60
C ALA A 117 -22.25 -7.16 -7.46
N HIS A 118 -22.68 -8.40 -7.73
CA HIS A 118 -24.08 -8.81 -7.56
C HIS A 118 -24.58 -8.65 -6.11
N LYS A 119 -23.72 -8.90 -5.11
CA LYS A 119 -24.06 -8.66 -3.70
C LYS A 119 -24.20 -7.17 -3.39
N LEU A 120 -23.31 -6.33 -3.93
CA LEU A 120 -23.33 -4.89 -3.69
C LEU A 120 -24.57 -4.21 -4.29
N ILE A 121 -25.00 -4.62 -5.48
CA ILE A 121 -26.13 -3.97 -6.21
C ILE A 121 -27.38 -3.82 -5.34
N LYS A 122 -27.65 -4.79 -4.47
CA LYS A 122 -28.82 -4.78 -3.57
C LYS A 122 -28.78 -3.68 -2.50
N LEU A 123 -27.62 -3.05 -2.30
CA LEU A 123 -27.40 -1.99 -1.33
C LEU A 123 -27.30 -0.60 -1.97
N LEU A 124 -27.23 -0.52 -3.30
CA LEU A 124 -26.98 0.73 -4.03
C LEU A 124 -28.25 1.58 -4.14
N GLU A 125 -28.07 2.88 -3.99
CA GLU A 125 -29.05 3.91 -4.30
C GLU A 125 -28.65 4.65 -5.60
N PRO A 126 -29.59 5.22 -6.36
CA PRO A 126 -29.29 5.80 -7.68
C PRO A 126 -28.26 6.93 -7.71
N ASP A 127 -28.10 7.67 -6.61
CA ASP A 127 -27.18 8.80 -6.50
C ASP A 127 -25.86 8.48 -5.77
N ASP A 128 -25.68 7.24 -5.30
CA ASP A 128 -24.46 6.79 -4.65
C ASP A 128 -23.22 7.00 -5.52
N ILE A 129 -22.09 7.32 -4.86
CA ILE A 129 -20.77 7.42 -5.47
C ILE A 129 -19.97 6.19 -5.05
N ILE A 130 -19.53 5.39 -6.02
CA ILE A 130 -18.83 4.14 -5.76
C ILE A 130 -17.32 4.37 -5.93
N TRP A 131 -16.54 4.06 -4.90
CA TRP A 131 -15.09 4.18 -4.90
C TRP A 131 -14.45 2.84 -4.61
N ILE A 132 -13.82 2.26 -5.64
CA ILE A 132 -13.25 0.92 -5.64
C ILE A 132 -11.74 1.01 -5.44
N HIS A 133 -11.20 0.17 -4.57
CA HIS A 133 -9.80 0.18 -4.23
C HIS A 133 -9.09 -1.12 -4.60
N ASP A 134 -8.01 -0.93 -5.35
CA ASP A 134 -6.90 -1.85 -5.53
C ASP A 134 -7.07 -3.02 -6.50
N TYR A 135 -5.93 -3.62 -6.85
CA TYR A 135 -5.75 -4.59 -7.93
C TYR A 135 -6.63 -5.85 -7.85
N HIS A 136 -7.14 -6.21 -6.67
CA HIS A 136 -8.05 -7.34 -6.52
C HIS A 136 -9.40 -7.10 -7.24
N LEU A 137 -9.77 -5.83 -7.44
CA LEU A 137 -11.11 -5.43 -7.86
C LEU A 137 -11.12 -4.77 -9.25
N ILE A 138 -10.11 -5.00 -10.09
CA ILE A 138 -10.03 -4.41 -11.43
C ILE A 138 -11.30 -4.69 -12.29
N PRO A 139 -11.89 -5.91 -12.30
CA PRO A 139 -13.12 -6.20 -13.06
C PRO A 139 -14.40 -5.65 -12.46
N PHE A 140 -14.36 -5.02 -11.28
CA PHE A 140 -15.57 -4.78 -10.51
C PHE A 140 -16.52 -3.78 -11.17
N ALA A 141 -16.00 -2.68 -11.75
CA ALA A 141 -16.84 -1.76 -12.51
C ALA A 141 -17.47 -2.42 -13.73
N GLU A 142 -16.72 -3.26 -14.47
CA GLU A 142 -17.26 -4.01 -15.60
C GLU A 142 -18.45 -4.87 -15.17
N ALA A 143 -18.32 -5.60 -14.05
CA ALA A 143 -19.40 -6.39 -13.50
C ALA A 143 -20.63 -5.55 -13.12
N LEU A 144 -20.43 -4.40 -12.45
CA LEU A 144 -21.53 -3.48 -12.13
C LEU A 144 -22.21 -2.92 -13.38
N ARG A 145 -21.43 -2.52 -14.41
CA ARG A 145 -21.97 -1.98 -15.67
C ARG A 145 -22.78 -3.03 -16.43
N ASN A 146 -22.36 -4.29 -16.42
CA ASN A 146 -23.10 -5.38 -17.06
C ASN A 146 -24.48 -5.62 -16.42
N GLU A 147 -24.66 -5.24 -15.16
CA GLU A 147 -25.92 -5.31 -14.42
C GLU A 147 -26.73 -3.99 -14.47
N GLY A 148 -26.31 -3.04 -15.31
CA GLY A 148 -27.05 -1.78 -15.53
C GLY A 148 -26.81 -0.68 -14.50
N VAL A 149 -25.82 -0.82 -13.61
CA VAL A 149 -25.45 0.24 -12.66
C VAL A 149 -24.94 1.47 -13.42
N THR A 150 -25.53 2.64 -13.16
CA THR A 150 -25.20 3.91 -13.83
C THR A 150 -24.50 4.93 -12.93
N ASN A 151 -24.35 4.62 -11.64
CA ASN A 151 -23.64 5.41 -10.63
C ASN A 151 -22.23 5.81 -11.10
N ARG A 152 -21.69 6.88 -10.53
CA ARG A 152 -20.29 7.24 -10.73
C ARG A 152 -19.39 6.21 -10.05
N ILE A 153 -18.45 5.62 -10.78
CA ILE A 153 -17.52 4.61 -10.26
C ILE A 153 -16.08 5.08 -10.47
N GLY A 154 -15.38 5.33 -9.37
CA GLY A 154 -13.94 5.57 -9.37
C GLY A 154 -13.16 4.32 -8.98
N PHE A 155 -11.95 4.18 -9.53
CA PHE A 155 -10.96 3.19 -9.10
C PHE A 155 -9.72 3.90 -8.58
N PHE A 156 -9.13 3.42 -7.49
CA PHE A 156 -7.80 3.85 -7.07
C PHE A 156 -6.87 2.65 -6.91
N LEU A 157 -5.77 2.63 -7.66
CA LEU A 157 -4.75 1.58 -7.58
C LEU A 157 -3.69 1.97 -6.54
N HIS A 158 -3.52 1.15 -5.49
CA HIS A 158 -2.59 1.46 -4.40
C HIS A 158 -1.16 0.99 -4.68
N ILE A 159 -1.02 -0.07 -5.46
CA ILE A 159 0.24 -0.62 -5.92
C ILE A 159 0.71 0.10 -7.20
N PRO A 160 1.97 -0.09 -7.66
CA PRO A 160 2.41 0.51 -8.92
C PRO A 160 1.59 0.01 -10.11
N PHE A 161 1.49 0.82 -11.16
CA PHE A 161 1.03 0.33 -12.47
C PHE A 161 2.25 0.07 -13.34
N PRO A 162 2.51 -1.18 -13.76
CA PRO A 162 3.75 -1.51 -14.43
C PRO A 162 3.81 -0.94 -15.85
N ALA A 163 5.02 -0.66 -16.33
CA ALA A 163 5.27 -0.29 -17.72
C ALA A 163 4.65 -1.34 -18.67
N PRO A 164 4.19 -0.94 -19.88
CA PRO A 164 3.46 -1.85 -20.77
C PRO A 164 4.19 -3.18 -21.05
N GLN A 165 5.50 -3.13 -21.30
CA GLN A 165 6.30 -4.34 -21.56
C GLN A 165 6.33 -5.34 -20.38
N ILE A 166 6.17 -4.84 -19.16
CA ILE A 166 6.04 -5.68 -17.97
C ILE A 166 4.60 -6.21 -17.87
N LEU A 167 3.60 -5.35 -18.07
CA LEU A 167 2.19 -5.72 -18.05
C LEU A 167 1.84 -6.84 -19.05
N LEU A 168 2.47 -6.86 -20.23
CA LEU A 168 2.29 -7.90 -21.25
C LEU A 168 2.63 -9.33 -20.76
N ASN A 169 3.36 -9.48 -19.65
CA ASN A 169 3.62 -10.79 -19.04
C ASN A 169 2.40 -11.38 -18.34
N ILE A 170 1.31 -10.62 -18.16
CA ILE A 170 0.02 -11.13 -17.69
C ILE A 170 -0.78 -11.56 -18.92
N PRO A 171 -1.04 -12.86 -19.15
CA PRO A 171 -1.71 -13.30 -20.38
C PRO A 171 -3.05 -12.60 -20.67
N PRO A 172 -3.93 -12.34 -19.68
CA PRO A 172 -5.16 -11.55 -19.90
C PRO A 172 -4.97 -10.03 -19.74
N HIS A 173 -3.80 -9.46 -20.07
CA HIS A 173 -3.51 -8.03 -19.88
C HIS A 173 -4.54 -7.11 -20.58
N GLU A 174 -4.97 -7.45 -21.80
CA GLU A 174 -5.95 -6.65 -22.55
C GLU A 174 -7.31 -6.65 -21.87
N GLU A 175 -7.76 -7.80 -21.38
CA GLU A 175 -9.02 -7.92 -20.63
C GLU A 175 -9.00 -7.09 -19.35
N LEU A 176 -7.88 -7.05 -18.63
CA LEU A 176 -7.73 -6.22 -17.43
C LEU A 176 -7.83 -4.72 -17.74
N VAL A 177 -7.14 -4.25 -18.79
CA VAL A 177 -7.18 -2.82 -19.16
C VAL A 177 -8.55 -2.45 -19.73
N LYS A 178 -9.21 -3.38 -20.43
CA LYS A 178 -10.61 -3.22 -20.83
C LYS A 178 -11.52 -3.07 -19.61
N SER A 179 -11.36 -3.88 -18.57
CA SER A 179 -12.09 -3.71 -17.30
C SER A 179 -11.81 -2.36 -16.64
N LEU A 180 -10.56 -1.91 -16.62
CA LEU A 180 -10.21 -0.57 -16.11
C LEU A 180 -10.88 0.55 -16.89
N SER A 181 -11.18 0.34 -18.18
CA SER A 181 -11.90 1.31 -19.00
C SER A 181 -13.40 1.39 -18.66
N CYS A 182 -13.90 0.50 -17.80
CA CYS A 182 -15.28 0.51 -17.30
C CYS A 182 -15.56 1.57 -16.21
N TYR A 183 -14.51 2.11 -15.59
CA TYR A 183 -14.58 3.16 -14.58
C TYR A 183 -14.77 4.55 -15.22
N ASP A 184 -15.29 5.50 -14.42
CA ASP A 184 -15.43 6.89 -14.83
C ASP A 184 -14.16 7.71 -14.50
N LEU A 185 -13.46 7.32 -13.43
CA LEU A 185 -12.18 7.89 -13.00
C LEU A 185 -11.22 6.79 -12.54
N LEU A 186 -9.99 6.77 -13.05
CA LEU A 186 -8.88 5.98 -12.53
C LEU A 186 -7.88 6.88 -11.80
N GLY A 187 -7.55 6.54 -10.57
CA GLY A 187 -6.51 7.19 -9.78
C GLY A 187 -5.30 6.29 -9.57
N PHE A 188 -4.13 6.90 -9.68
CA PHE A 188 -2.84 6.26 -9.45
C PHE A 188 -2.04 7.00 -8.38
N GLN A 189 -1.05 6.32 -7.80
CA GLN A 189 -0.17 6.92 -6.80
C GLN A 189 0.75 7.97 -7.41
N THR A 190 1.41 7.65 -8.53
CA THR A 190 2.42 8.53 -9.14
C THR A 190 2.10 8.88 -10.60
N ALA A 191 2.74 9.94 -11.09
CA ALA A 191 2.69 10.28 -12.51
C ALA A 191 3.30 9.19 -13.40
N THR A 192 4.30 8.45 -12.89
CA THR A 192 4.89 7.31 -13.60
C THR A 192 3.87 6.20 -13.81
N ASP A 193 3.08 5.88 -12.79
CA ASP A 193 2.01 4.87 -12.89
C ASP A 193 0.94 5.30 -13.90
N GLN A 194 0.50 6.56 -13.84
CA GLN A 194 -0.47 7.11 -14.80
C GLN A 194 0.08 7.08 -16.23
N GLN A 195 1.34 7.49 -16.43
CA GLN A 195 1.98 7.47 -17.73
C GLN A 195 2.11 6.05 -18.27
N ALA A 196 2.43 5.07 -17.43
CA ALA A 196 2.49 3.66 -17.84
C ALA A 196 1.13 3.15 -18.34
N PHE A 197 0.03 3.56 -17.69
CA PHE A 197 -1.32 3.28 -18.18
C PHE A 197 -1.60 3.97 -19.52
N HIS A 198 -1.27 5.26 -19.67
CA HIS A 198 -1.43 5.99 -20.93
C HIS A 198 -0.62 5.38 -22.07
N ASP A 199 0.61 4.97 -21.80
CA ASP A 199 1.48 4.28 -22.75
C ASP A 199 0.85 2.96 -23.21
N TYR A 200 0.24 2.20 -22.30
CA TYR A 200 -0.47 0.97 -22.68
C TYR A 200 -1.68 1.29 -23.57
N VAL A 201 -2.50 2.27 -23.18
CA VAL A 201 -3.71 2.65 -23.93
C VAL A 201 -3.36 3.06 -25.37
N THR A 202 -2.35 3.91 -25.53
CA THR A 202 -1.97 4.45 -26.85
C THR A 202 -1.29 3.40 -27.73
N ARG A 203 -0.37 2.60 -27.16
CA ARG A 203 0.46 1.66 -27.95
C ARG A 203 -0.17 0.29 -28.16
N HIS A 204 -0.97 -0.19 -27.22
CA HIS A 204 -1.53 -1.55 -27.26
C HIS A 204 -3.05 -1.56 -27.43
N ALA A 205 -3.79 -0.69 -26.73
CA ALA A 205 -5.25 -0.64 -26.85
C ALA A 205 -5.74 0.23 -28.04
N ARG A 206 -4.83 0.92 -28.75
CA ARG A 206 -5.13 1.86 -29.85
C ARG A 206 -6.16 2.93 -29.43
N GLY A 207 -6.16 3.29 -28.15
CA GLY A 207 -6.97 4.37 -27.61
C GLY A 207 -6.29 5.73 -27.73
N THR A 208 -7.00 6.77 -27.34
CA THR A 208 -6.49 8.15 -27.33
C THR A 208 -6.43 8.69 -25.91
N VAL A 209 -5.38 9.46 -25.62
CA VAL A 209 -5.23 10.20 -24.36
C VAL A 209 -5.10 11.67 -24.70
N SER A 210 -5.99 12.48 -24.15
CA SER A 210 -5.98 13.95 -24.28
C SER A 210 -5.08 14.60 -23.22
N ALA A 211 -4.69 15.85 -23.48
CA ALA A 211 -3.87 16.63 -22.55
C ALA A 211 -4.58 16.92 -21.20
N ASP A 212 -5.91 16.95 -21.17
CA ASP A 212 -6.69 17.16 -19.95
C ASP A 212 -7.04 15.85 -19.20
N GLY A 213 -6.41 14.73 -19.58
CA GLY A 213 -6.50 13.44 -18.89
C GLY A 213 -7.73 12.60 -19.22
N LEU A 214 -8.53 13.00 -20.22
CA LEU A 214 -9.59 12.16 -20.81
C LEU A 214 -8.96 11.08 -21.69
N VAL A 215 -9.38 9.83 -21.45
CA VAL A 215 -8.94 8.63 -22.16
C VAL A 215 -10.13 8.02 -22.88
N GLU A 216 -9.95 7.67 -24.14
CA GLU A 216 -10.92 6.89 -24.93
C GLU A 216 -10.28 5.57 -25.34
N ALA A 217 -10.82 4.45 -24.83
CA ALA A 217 -10.32 3.11 -25.10
C ALA A 217 -11.45 2.09 -25.01
N PHE A 218 -11.40 1.05 -25.84
CA PHE A 218 -12.40 -0.03 -25.85
C PHE A 218 -13.86 0.46 -25.98
N GLY A 219 -14.09 1.55 -26.70
CA GLY A 219 -15.41 2.16 -26.87
C GLY A 219 -15.95 2.90 -25.62
N ARG A 220 -15.12 3.12 -24.61
CA ARG A 220 -15.48 3.83 -23.38
C ARG A 220 -14.65 5.08 -23.20
N LYS A 221 -15.17 6.03 -22.42
CA LYS A 221 -14.48 7.26 -22.01
C LYS A 221 -14.32 7.27 -20.50
N LEU A 222 -13.14 7.62 -20.03
CA LEU A 222 -12.81 7.74 -18.62
C LEU A 222 -11.81 8.87 -18.39
N ARG A 223 -11.71 9.36 -17.16
CA ARG A 223 -10.63 10.26 -16.74
C ARG A 223 -9.57 9.52 -15.95
N THR A 224 -8.36 10.06 -15.93
CA THR A 224 -7.27 9.57 -15.09
C THR A 224 -6.69 10.70 -14.24
N GLY A 225 -6.15 10.39 -13.07
CA GLY A 225 -5.47 11.37 -12.21
C GLY A 225 -4.44 10.74 -11.28
N VAL A 226 -3.59 11.59 -10.70
CA VAL A 226 -2.55 11.20 -9.74
C VAL A 226 -2.94 11.71 -8.37
N TYR A 227 -3.17 10.80 -7.43
CA TYR A 227 -3.57 11.11 -6.07
C TYR A 227 -2.67 10.36 -5.10
N ARG A 228 -1.67 11.05 -4.54
CA ARG A 228 -0.70 10.43 -3.64
C ARG A 228 -1.32 10.21 -2.28
N ILE A 229 -1.45 8.96 -1.84
CA ILE A 229 -2.02 8.68 -0.51
C ILE A 229 -1.08 9.22 0.59
N GLY A 230 -1.65 10.02 1.50
CA GLY A 230 -0.94 10.70 2.58
C GLY A 230 -1.06 10.01 3.94
N VAL A 231 -0.68 10.75 4.97
CA VAL A 231 -0.94 10.44 6.39
C VAL A 231 -1.42 11.73 7.08
N PHE A 232 -1.85 11.66 8.33
CA PHE A 232 -2.03 12.86 9.17
C PHE A 232 -0.76 13.09 9.99
N PRO A 233 0.20 13.92 9.50
CA PRO A 233 1.53 13.99 10.10
C PRO A 233 1.51 14.53 11.53
N ASP A 234 0.66 15.52 11.82
CA ASP A 234 0.61 16.14 13.14
C ASP A 234 -0.04 15.22 14.20
N GLU A 235 -1.06 14.45 13.82
CA GLU A 235 -1.64 13.42 14.69
C GLU A 235 -0.62 12.31 15.02
N ILE A 236 0.21 11.93 14.05
CA ILE A 236 1.29 10.96 14.27
C ILE A 236 2.34 11.53 15.21
N ALA A 237 2.76 12.79 15.01
CA ALA A 237 3.73 13.46 15.87
C ALA A 237 3.23 13.54 17.33
N GLU A 238 1.97 13.92 17.52
CA GLU A 238 1.34 13.97 18.84
C GLU A 238 1.26 12.58 19.48
N GLN A 239 0.83 11.56 18.72
CA GLN A 239 0.78 10.19 19.19
C GLN A 239 2.18 9.69 19.59
N ALA A 240 3.18 9.88 18.75
CA ALA A 240 4.55 9.45 19.01
C ALA A 240 5.09 10.08 20.31
N LYS A 241 4.89 11.39 20.48
CA LYS A 241 5.26 12.13 21.71
C LYS A 241 4.51 11.64 22.93
N ARG A 242 3.19 11.41 22.84
CA ARG A 242 2.36 10.95 23.96
C ARG A 242 2.82 9.61 24.54
N TYR A 243 3.37 8.73 23.70
CA TYR A 243 3.76 7.38 24.10
C TYR A 243 5.28 7.22 24.29
N GLU A 244 6.08 8.29 24.20
CA GLU A 244 7.55 8.24 24.28
C GLU A 244 8.07 7.77 25.66
N SER A 245 7.30 7.99 26.73
CA SER A 245 7.64 7.64 28.12
C SER A 245 7.07 6.29 28.58
N ARG A 246 6.48 5.51 27.68
CA ARG A 246 5.95 4.19 28.05
C ARG A 246 7.07 3.20 28.31
N GLN A 247 6.86 2.31 29.29
CA GLN A 247 7.86 1.35 29.77
C GLN A 247 8.57 0.59 28.64
N HIS A 248 7.86 0.00 27.68
CA HIS A 248 8.49 -0.75 26.58
C HIS A 248 9.41 0.12 25.67
N VAL A 249 9.14 1.41 25.50
CA VAL A 249 10.03 2.33 24.77
C VAL A 249 11.29 2.57 25.59
N LEU A 250 11.12 2.77 26.90
CA LEU A 250 12.24 2.90 27.84
C LEU A 250 13.08 1.62 27.91
N ASP A 251 12.45 0.45 27.92
CA ASP A 251 13.12 -0.85 27.90
C ASP A 251 13.96 -1.01 26.63
N LEU A 252 13.43 -0.61 25.47
CA LEU A 252 14.22 -0.61 24.24
C LEU A 252 15.41 0.35 24.36
N LYS A 253 15.19 1.61 24.78
CA LYS A 253 16.28 2.59 24.96
C LYS A 253 17.37 2.06 25.87
N GLN A 254 16.99 1.49 27.01
CA GLN A 254 17.90 0.89 27.96
C GLN A 254 18.67 -0.27 27.33
N SER A 255 17.99 -1.16 26.62
CA SER A 255 18.62 -2.30 25.93
C SER A 255 19.56 -1.90 24.78
N LEU A 256 19.49 -0.66 24.28
CA LEU A 256 20.42 -0.15 23.28
C LEU A 256 21.69 0.42 23.91
N GLU A 257 21.67 0.75 25.21
CA GLU A 257 22.82 1.28 25.98
C GLU A 257 23.53 2.45 25.27
N GLY A 258 22.75 3.37 24.68
CA GLY A 258 23.26 4.55 23.98
C GLY A 258 23.71 4.31 22.53
N ARG A 259 23.61 3.08 22.02
CA ARG A 259 23.85 2.75 20.61
C ARG A 259 22.82 3.43 19.71
N LYS A 260 23.23 3.80 18.49
CA LYS A 260 22.35 4.35 17.46
C LYS A 260 21.37 3.28 16.98
N LEU A 261 20.15 3.71 16.65
CA LEU A 261 19.07 2.83 16.23
C LEU A 261 18.68 3.11 14.77
N ILE A 262 18.72 2.06 13.95
CA ILE A 262 18.15 2.01 12.62
C ILE A 262 16.84 1.21 12.70
N MET A 263 15.73 1.82 12.29
CA MET A 263 14.41 1.18 12.27
C MET A 263 14.00 0.84 10.84
N SER A 264 13.54 -0.40 10.66
CA SER A 264 12.83 -0.84 9.46
C SER A 264 11.58 -1.63 9.85
N VAL A 265 10.46 -1.28 9.23
CA VAL A 265 9.16 -1.91 9.47
C VAL A 265 8.51 -2.18 8.14
N ASP A 266 8.38 -3.45 7.78
CA ASP A 266 7.82 -3.85 6.49
C ASP A 266 7.10 -5.18 6.65
N ARG A 267 5.94 -5.34 6.00
CA ARG A 267 5.37 -6.69 5.85
C ARG A 267 6.40 -7.59 5.18
N LEU A 268 6.45 -8.84 5.59
CA LEU A 268 7.36 -9.83 5.01
C LEU A 268 6.98 -10.10 3.54
N ASP A 269 7.50 -9.33 2.60
CA ASP A 269 7.11 -9.36 1.19
C ASP A 269 8.32 -9.10 0.28
N TYR A 270 8.38 -9.77 -0.87
CA TYR A 270 9.52 -9.68 -1.80
C TYR A 270 9.70 -8.29 -2.42
N SER A 271 8.63 -7.49 -2.47
CA SER A 271 8.70 -6.10 -2.94
C SER A 271 9.57 -5.22 -2.03
N LYS A 272 9.87 -5.66 -0.79
CA LYS A 272 10.45 -4.83 0.27
C LYS A 272 11.97 -4.83 0.33
N GLY A 273 12.67 -5.62 -0.49
CA GLY A 273 14.13 -5.59 -0.57
C GLY A 273 14.83 -5.88 0.76
N LEU A 274 14.24 -6.74 1.60
CA LEU A 274 14.68 -6.96 2.98
C LEU A 274 16.06 -7.63 3.05
N VAL A 275 16.38 -8.50 2.09
CA VAL A 275 17.69 -9.17 2.00
C VAL A 275 18.77 -8.16 1.62
N GLU A 276 18.51 -7.33 0.60
CA GLU A 276 19.39 -6.25 0.16
C GLU A 276 19.64 -5.25 1.30
N ARG A 277 18.61 -4.97 2.11
CA ARG A 277 18.72 -4.13 3.31
C ARG A 277 19.69 -4.71 4.34
N PHE A 278 19.57 -6.00 4.65
CA PHE A 278 20.47 -6.67 5.61
C PHE A 278 21.91 -6.69 5.08
N ARG A 279 22.10 -6.92 3.77
CA ARG A 279 23.42 -6.89 3.13
C ARG A 279 24.05 -5.49 3.15
N ALA A 280 23.27 -4.43 2.92
CA ALA A 280 23.78 -3.07 3.05
C ALA A 280 24.20 -2.73 4.49
N PHE A 281 23.46 -3.21 5.48
CA PHE A 281 23.85 -3.06 6.89
C PHE A 281 25.10 -3.90 7.23
N GLU A 282 25.24 -5.10 6.67
CA GLU A 282 26.48 -5.86 6.79
C GLU A 282 27.67 -5.09 6.19
N HIS A 283 27.53 -4.54 5.00
CA HIS A 283 28.59 -3.74 4.37
C HIS A 283 28.97 -2.50 5.18
N LEU A 284 28.00 -1.87 5.88
CA LEU A 284 28.30 -0.81 6.84
C LEU A 284 29.23 -1.32 7.95
N LEU A 285 28.92 -2.47 8.55
CA LEU A 285 29.75 -3.08 9.60
C LEU A 285 31.11 -3.53 9.05
N GLU A 286 31.19 -3.99 7.81
CA GLU A 286 32.46 -4.34 7.16
C GLU A 286 33.37 -3.13 6.96
N ARG A 287 32.84 -2.08 6.32
CA ARG A 287 33.61 -0.93 5.82
C ARG A 287 33.82 0.16 6.86
N SER A 288 32.97 0.22 7.88
CA SER A 288 33.08 1.15 9.00
C SER A 288 33.11 0.40 10.34
N PRO A 289 34.28 -0.15 10.73
CA PRO A 289 34.45 -0.84 12.00
C PRO A 289 34.04 -0.02 13.22
N GLU A 290 34.09 1.31 13.15
CA GLU A 290 33.67 2.23 14.20
C GLU A 290 32.19 2.12 14.56
N TRP A 291 31.35 1.59 13.67
CA TRP A 291 29.93 1.36 13.95
C TRP A 291 29.64 0.00 14.59
N ARG A 292 30.60 -0.93 14.61
CA ARG A 292 30.43 -2.22 15.30
C ARG A 292 30.25 -1.99 16.79
N GLY A 293 29.15 -2.49 17.36
CA GLY A 293 28.81 -2.27 18.76
C GLY A 293 28.23 -0.89 19.07
N ASN A 294 28.15 0.03 18.09
CA ASN A 294 27.65 1.40 18.24
C ASN A 294 26.34 1.67 17.49
N VAL A 295 25.88 0.73 16.66
CA VAL A 295 24.60 0.82 15.93
C VAL A 295 23.88 -0.53 15.92
N THR A 296 22.55 -0.52 16.04
CA THR A 296 21.71 -1.71 15.89
C THR A 296 20.62 -1.47 14.84
N LEU A 297 20.41 -2.44 13.96
CA LEU A 297 19.27 -2.50 13.06
C LEU A 297 18.14 -3.30 13.73
N VAL A 298 16.99 -2.68 13.90
CA VAL A 298 15.75 -3.36 14.28
C VAL A 298 14.87 -3.51 13.05
N GLN A 299 14.61 -4.76 12.66
CA GLN A 299 13.69 -5.11 11.58
C GLN A 299 12.44 -5.74 12.18
N ILE A 300 11.32 -5.04 12.11
CA ILE A 300 10.00 -5.59 12.42
C ILE A 300 9.37 -6.06 11.11
N ALA A 301 9.02 -7.33 11.04
CA ALA A 301 8.42 -7.94 9.86
C ALA A 301 7.15 -8.71 10.24
N PRO A 302 5.97 -8.07 10.33
CA PRO A 302 4.75 -8.80 10.61
C PRO A 302 4.49 -9.88 9.55
N PRO A 303 4.12 -11.11 9.96
CA PRO A 303 3.78 -12.17 9.02
C PRO A 303 2.66 -11.73 8.07
N THR A 304 2.77 -12.11 6.80
CA THR A 304 1.69 -11.93 5.82
C THR A 304 1.67 -13.11 4.88
N ARG A 305 0.47 -13.57 4.49
CA ARG A 305 0.27 -14.63 3.48
C ARG A 305 1.15 -15.87 3.75
N SER A 306 1.19 -16.30 5.01
CA SER A 306 2.08 -17.38 5.49
C SER A 306 1.80 -18.74 4.84
N ASP A 307 0.65 -18.89 4.19
CA ASP A 307 0.20 -20.03 3.42
C ASP A 307 0.66 -20.01 1.95
N VAL A 308 1.44 -19.02 1.53
CA VAL A 308 1.99 -18.91 0.17
C VAL A 308 3.50 -19.22 0.17
N ALA A 309 3.93 -20.16 -0.67
CA ALA A 309 5.30 -20.70 -0.67
C ALA A 309 6.39 -19.62 -0.84
N THR A 310 6.18 -18.62 -1.71
CA THR A 310 7.13 -17.52 -1.94
C THR A 310 7.40 -16.72 -0.67
N TYR A 311 6.37 -16.51 0.17
CA TYR A 311 6.49 -15.79 1.44
C TYR A 311 7.27 -16.60 2.48
N GLN A 312 7.09 -17.93 2.49
CA GLN A 312 7.87 -18.83 3.34
C GLN A 312 9.36 -18.83 2.96
N LYS A 313 9.66 -18.76 1.65
CA LYS A 313 11.05 -18.70 1.17
C LYS A 313 11.76 -17.43 1.60
N ILE A 314 11.12 -16.27 1.44
CA ILE A 314 11.67 -14.97 1.87
C ILE A 314 11.91 -14.95 3.39
N ARG A 315 11.00 -15.56 4.16
CA ARG A 315 11.17 -15.72 5.60
C ARG A 315 12.48 -16.46 5.93
N GLN A 316 12.68 -17.61 5.31
CA GLN A 316 13.86 -18.46 5.53
C GLN A 316 15.14 -17.73 5.13
N ASP A 317 15.13 -17.04 4.00
CA ASP A 317 16.28 -16.28 3.52
C ASP A 317 16.63 -15.14 4.49
N LEU A 318 15.63 -14.44 5.05
CA LEU A 318 15.86 -13.39 6.05
C LEU A 318 16.31 -13.90 7.41
N GLU A 319 15.74 -15.01 7.88
CA GLU A 319 16.17 -15.67 9.12
C GLU A 319 17.63 -16.14 9.00
N TYR A 320 17.99 -16.69 7.83
CA TYR A 320 19.36 -17.06 7.51
C TYR A 320 20.31 -15.86 7.48
N GLU A 321 19.97 -14.79 6.75
CA GLU A 321 20.82 -13.59 6.64
C GLU A 321 21.00 -12.91 8.01
N ALA A 322 19.94 -12.78 8.81
CA ALA A 322 20.02 -12.26 10.18
C ALA A 322 20.95 -13.13 11.04
N GLY A 323 20.78 -14.45 11.01
CA GLY A 323 21.62 -15.39 11.75
C GLY A 323 23.10 -15.32 11.33
N ARG A 324 23.37 -15.28 10.02
CA ARG A 324 24.71 -15.18 9.44
C ARG A 324 25.41 -13.89 9.85
N ILE A 325 24.74 -12.74 9.72
CA ILE A 325 25.30 -11.42 10.07
C ILE A 325 25.50 -11.33 11.59
N ASN A 326 24.51 -11.74 12.39
CA ASN A 326 24.65 -11.75 13.84
C ASN A 326 25.77 -12.70 14.30
N GLY A 327 25.94 -13.87 13.68
CA GLY A 327 27.04 -14.78 13.99
C GLY A 327 28.43 -14.19 13.72
N ARG A 328 28.54 -13.26 12.76
CA ARG A 328 29.80 -12.61 12.38
C ARG A 328 30.13 -11.38 13.22
N TYR A 329 29.14 -10.62 13.68
CA TYR A 329 29.34 -9.30 14.30
C TYR A 329 28.79 -9.13 15.72
N SER A 330 28.09 -10.12 16.28
CA SER A 330 27.61 -10.04 17.67
C SER A 330 28.75 -10.07 18.69
N GLY A 331 28.48 -9.49 19.86
CA GLY A 331 29.26 -9.62 21.09
C GLY A 331 28.40 -10.18 22.23
N LEU A 332 28.95 -10.30 23.44
CA LEU A 332 28.19 -10.78 24.61
C LEU A 332 26.99 -9.87 24.97
N ASP A 333 27.14 -8.58 24.72
CA ASP A 333 26.19 -7.49 25.03
C ASP A 333 25.58 -6.85 23.76
N TYR A 334 25.91 -7.37 22.57
CA TYR A 334 25.60 -6.71 21.30
C TYR A 334 25.02 -7.67 20.26
N THR A 335 23.82 -7.33 19.77
CA THR A 335 23.18 -7.98 18.63
C THR A 335 23.01 -6.95 17.49
N PRO A 336 23.73 -7.09 16.36
CA PRO A 336 23.67 -6.14 15.25
C PRO A 336 22.29 -6.01 14.62
N ILE A 337 21.62 -7.14 14.34
CA ILE A 337 20.29 -7.19 13.75
C ILE A 337 19.31 -7.82 14.73
N ARG A 338 18.35 -7.03 15.20
CA ARG A 338 17.19 -7.51 15.96
C ARG A 338 16.03 -7.72 14.99
N TYR A 339 15.89 -8.94 14.50
CA TYR A 339 14.81 -9.34 13.60
C TYR A 339 13.60 -9.86 14.39
N LEU A 340 12.44 -9.24 14.19
CA LEU A 340 11.22 -9.49 14.94
C LEU A 340 10.08 -9.82 13.97
N ASN A 341 9.76 -11.12 13.86
CA ASN A 341 8.68 -11.62 13.01
C ASN A 341 7.32 -11.58 13.74
N GLN A 342 6.90 -10.38 14.16
CA GLN A 342 5.67 -10.19 14.94
C GLN A 342 5.02 -8.83 14.65
N GLN A 343 3.72 -8.77 14.89
CA GLN A 343 2.95 -7.55 14.75
C GLN A 343 3.05 -6.69 16.01
N TYR A 344 3.17 -5.38 15.81
CA TYR A 344 3.13 -4.38 16.87
C TYR A 344 1.99 -3.41 16.63
N ASP A 345 1.44 -2.88 17.72
CA ASP A 345 0.47 -1.80 17.65
C ASP A 345 1.09 -0.56 17.00
N ARG A 346 0.32 0.14 16.16
CA ARG A 346 0.80 1.31 15.42
C ARG A 346 1.43 2.36 16.33
N TRP A 347 0.79 2.65 17.46
CA TRP A 347 1.26 3.65 18.40
C TRP A 347 2.65 3.33 18.96
N LYS A 348 2.97 2.03 19.18
CA LYS A 348 4.30 1.58 19.59
C LYS A 348 5.31 1.88 18.48
N LEU A 349 4.97 1.55 17.23
CA LEU A 349 5.84 1.81 16.08
C LEU A 349 6.16 3.29 15.94
N MET A 350 5.19 4.19 16.13
CA MET A 350 5.43 5.64 16.06
C MET A 350 6.42 6.11 17.14
N SER A 351 6.27 5.64 18.38
CA SER A 351 7.26 5.92 19.43
C SER A 351 8.64 5.37 19.09
N LEU A 352 8.72 4.16 18.54
CA LEU A 352 10.00 3.57 18.12
C LEU A 352 10.67 4.35 16.99
N PHE A 353 9.88 4.85 16.03
CA PHE A 353 10.38 5.72 14.98
C PHE A 353 10.95 7.02 15.54
N ARG A 354 10.24 7.65 16.49
CA ARG A 354 10.67 8.90 17.15
C ARG A 354 12.03 8.78 17.84
N GLU A 355 12.36 7.60 18.35
CA GLU A 355 13.63 7.33 19.04
C GLU A 355 14.78 6.90 18.12
N SER A 356 14.46 6.54 16.89
CA SER A 356 15.44 6.00 15.95
C SER A 356 16.09 7.08 15.10
N GLN A 357 17.42 7.01 14.98
CA GLN A 357 18.18 7.99 14.22
C GLN A 357 18.08 7.77 12.71
N ILE A 358 17.70 6.56 12.26
CA ILE A 358 17.53 6.27 10.84
C ILE A 358 16.26 5.45 10.61
N GLY A 359 15.42 5.92 9.68
CA GLY A 359 14.35 5.15 9.09
C GLY A 359 14.86 4.55 7.78
N PHE A 360 14.93 3.22 7.70
CA PHE A 360 15.54 2.53 6.56
C PHE A 360 14.46 1.83 5.73
N VAL A 361 13.98 2.55 4.72
CA VAL A 361 12.82 2.17 3.91
C VAL A 361 13.23 1.99 2.46
N THR A 362 13.70 0.79 2.13
CA THR A 362 14.33 0.50 0.83
C THR A 362 13.62 -0.59 0.03
N PRO A 363 12.32 -0.46 -0.28
CA PRO A 363 11.64 -1.44 -1.11
C PRO A 363 12.23 -1.48 -2.53
N LEU A 364 12.22 -2.65 -3.16
CA LEU A 364 12.57 -2.82 -4.58
C LEU A 364 11.55 -2.12 -5.47
N HIS A 365 10.27 -2.20 -5.14
CA HIS A 365 9.18 -1.45 -5.75
C HIS A 365 8.06 -1.26 -4.74
N ASP A 366 7.46 -0.07 -4.66
CA ASP A 366 6.34 0.20 -3.77
C ASP A 366 5.48 1.34 -4.32
N GLY A 367 4.17 1.15 -4.39
CA GLY A 367 3.25 2.16 -4.92
C GLY A 367 3.32 3.49 -4.17
N MET A 368 3.60 3.46 -2.87
CA MET A 368 3.82 4.68 -2.09
C MET A 368 4.82 4.49 -0.94
N ASN A 369 4.59 3.49 -0.10
CA ASN A 369 5.23 3.29 1.21
C ASN A 369 4.86 4.34 2.27
N LEU A 370 3.83 4.04 3.07
CA LEU A 370 3.39 4.90 4.17
C LEU A 370 4.30 4.87 5.39
N VAL A 371 5.09 3.80 5.57
CA VAL A 371 6.07 3.71 6.67
C VAL A 371 7.11 4.83 6.56
N ALA A 372 7.54 5.18 5.34
CA ALA A 372 8.41 6.34 5.12
C ALA A 372 7.78 7.65 5.61
N LYS A 373 6.49 7.87 5.33
CA LYS A 373 5.75 9.07 5.75
C LYS A 373 5.54 9.09 7.26
N GLU A 374 5.16 7.96 7.85
CA GLU A 374 5.00 7.78 9.29
C GLU A 374 6.31 7.97 10.06
N TYR A 375 7.43 7.46 9.54
CA TYR A 375 8.75 7.66 10.13
C TYR A 375 9.09 9.15 10.25
N VAL A 376 8.93 9.91 9.16
CA VAL A 376 9.18 11.36 9.16
C VAL A 376 8.24 12.06 10.14
N ALA A 377 6.95 11.76 10.08
CA ALA A 377 5.94 12.38 10.92
C ALA A 377 6.15 12.13 12.42
N ALA A 378 6.71 10.98 12.79
CA ALA A 378 6.94 10.64 14.20
C ALA A 378 8.15 11.36 14.83
N GLN A 379 9.06 11.94 14.03
CA GLN A 379 10.33 12.49 14.53
C GLN A 379 10.14 13.67 15.49
N ASN A 380 11.12 13.84 16.40
CA ASN A 380 11.24 15.06 17.18
C ASN A 380 11.92 16.16 16.33
N PRO A 381 11.28 17.30 16.05
CA PRO A 381 11.89 18.35 15.23
C PRO A 381 13.17 18.95 15.85
N ASP A 382 13.35 18.85 17.17
CA ASP A 382 14.56 19.34 17.84
C ASP A 382 15.78 18.42 17.65
N ASP A 383 15.56 17.14 17.37
CA ASP A 383 16.61 16.15 17.10
C ASP A 383 16.10 15.04 16.16
N PRO A 384 15.75 15.35 14.89
CA PRO A 384 15.07 14.41 14.02
C PRO A 384 16.04 13.40 13.40
N GLY A 385 15.63 12.15 13.27
CA GLY A 385 16.37 11.15 12.51
C GLY A 385 16.36 11.40 11.00
N VAL A 386 17.06 10.53 10.26
CA VAL A 386 17.25 10.62 8.81
C VAL A 386 16.48 9.50 8.13
N LEU A 387 15.66 9.84 7.12
CA LEU A 387 15.03 8.85 6.26
C LEU A 387 15.99 8.47 5.12
N VAL A 388 16.32 7.18 5.01
CA VAL A 388 16.95 6.57 3.84
C VAL A 388 15.85 5.84 3.05
N LEU A 389 15.62 6.25 1.80
CA LEU A 389 14.44 5.88 1.03
C LEU A 389 14.80 5.35 -0.36
N SER A 390 14.19 4.23 -0.78
CA SER A 390 14.32 3.74 -2.15
C SER A 390 13.74 4.73 -3.17
N VAL A 391 14.45 4.95 -4.28
CA VAL A 391 13.93 5.68 -5.44
C VAL A 391 12.72 5.01 -6.10
N PHE A 392 12.47 3.72 -5.80
CA PHE A 392 11.35 2.95 -6.33
C PHE A 392 10.12 2.91 -5.41
N ALA A 393 10.14 3.66 -4.30
CA ALA A 393 8.96 3.93 -3.50
C ALA A 393 8.25 5.18 -4.03
N GLY A 394 6.93 5.15 -4.21
CA GLY A 394 6.17 6.32 -4.65
C GLY A 394 6.36 7.57 -3.77
N ALA A 395 6.62 7.39 -2.47
CA ALA A 395 6.93 8.48 -1.54
C ALA A 395 8.22 9.23 -1.89
N ALA A 396 9.14 8.66 -2.67
CA ALA A 396 10.36 9.34 -3.12
C ALA A 396 10.07 10.56 -4.00
N ALA A 397 8.90 10.59 -4.66
CA ALA A 397 8.45 11.75 -5.43
C ALA A 397 8.04 12.95 -4.55
N GLU A 398 7.82 12.74 -3.24
CA GLU A 398 7.40 13.79 -2.30
C GLU A 398 8.47 14.08 -1.23
N LEU A 399 9.14 13.04 -0.73
CA LEU A 399 10.08 13.12 0.38
C LEU A 399 11.50 13.48 -0.08
N SER A 400 11.64 14.62 -0.73
CA SER A 400 12.92 15.12 -1.29
C SER A 400 14.02 15.39 -0.24
N GLY A 401 13.67 15.51 1.04
CA GLY A 401 14.61 15.60 2.14
C GLY A 401 15.26 14.27 2.51
N ALA A 402 14.76 13.13 2.02
CA ALA A 402 15.34 11.81 2.25
C ALA A 402 16.73 11.65 1.59
N LEU A 403 17.51 10.67 2.07
CA LEU A 403 18.63 10.13 1.32
C LEU A 403 18.11 9.06 0.37
N LEU A 404 17.94 9.43 -0.90
CA LEU A 404 17.45 8.52 -1.93
C LEU A 404 18.52 7.52 -2.35
N VAL A 405 18.16 6.24 -2.40
CA VAL A 405 19.05 5.13 -2.75
C VAL A 405 18.42 4.22 -3.79
N ASN A 406 19.27 3.58 -4.60
CA ASN A 406 18.85 2.44 -5.40
C ASN A 406 19.08 1.16 -4.58
N PRO A 407 18.04 0.39 -4.22
CA PRO A 407 18.20 -0.82 -3.40
C PRO A 407 18.96 -1.96 -4.10
N HIS A 408 19.19 -1.88 -5.41
CA HIS A 408 20.09 -2.79 -6.12
C HIS A 408 21.58 -2.46 -5.92
N ASP A 409 21.89 -1.28 -5.38
CA ASP A 409 23.25 -0.85 -5.05
C ASP A 409 23.48 -0.93 -3.54
N ALA A 410 23.96 -2.09 -3.09
CA ALA A 410 24.25 -2.32 -1.68
C ALA A 410 25.35 -1.38 -1.14
N ILE A 411 26.29 -0.95 -2.00
CA ILE A 411 27.34 -0.01 -1.63
C ILE A 411 26.73 1.39 -1.45
N GLY A 412 25.93 1.86 -2.40
CA GLY A 412 25.21 3.13 -2.29
C GLY A 412 24.29 3.20 -1.07
N MET A 413 23.64 2.09 -0.71
CA MET A 413 22.87 1.99 0.53
C MET A 413 23.77 2.09 1.78
N CYS A 414 24.91 1.41 1.80
CA CYS A 414 25.90 1.51 2.87
C CYS A 414 26.40 2.95 3.05
N GLU A 415 26.76 3.62 1.95
CA GLU A 415 27.22 5.02 1.97
C GLU A 415 26.13 5.97 2.49
N ALA A 416 24.86 5.73 2.13
CA ALA A 416 23.74 6.48 2.67
C ALA A 416 23.54 6.26 4.18
N LEU A 417 23.72 5.03 4.68
CA LEU A 417 23.67 4.74 6.11
C LEU A 417 24.82 5.43 6.86
N GLN A 418 26.05 5.36 6.35
CA GLN A 418 27.20 6.06 6.93
C GLN A 418 26.93 7.57 7.02
N ARG A 419 26.46 8.16 5.91
CA ARG A 419 26.10 9.58 5.84
C ARG A 419 25.00 9.94 6.83
N ALA A 420 23.97 9.10 6.96
CA ALA A 420 22.87 9.31 7.88
C ALA A 420 23.32 9.29 9.35
N LEU A 421 24.17 8.34 9.73
CA LEU A 421 24.70 8.20 11.09
C LEU A 421 25.59 9.40 11.50
N GLN A 422 26.31 9.98 10.54
CA GLN A 422 27.23 11.10 10.76
C GLN A 422 26.57 12.47 10.49
N MET A 423 25.28 12.51 10.16
CA MET A 423 24.64 13.74 9.68
C MET A 423 24.53 14.80 10.80
N PRO A 424 25.10 16.00 10.61
CA PRO A 424 24.97 17.10 11.57
C PRO A 424 23.50 17.48 11.83
N LEU A 425 23.21 17.96 13.05
CA LEU A 425 21.86 18.28 13.48
C LEU A 425 21.15 19.28 12.55
N ASP A 426 21.83 20.35 12.15
CA ASP A 426 21.28 21.37 11.25
C ASP A 426 20.87 20.78 9.89
N ALA A 427 21.67 19.84 9.36
CA ALA A 427 21.35 19.14 8.12
C ALA A 427 20.15 18.18 8.29
N ARG A 428 20.02 17.52 9.44
CA ARG A 428 18.87 16.65 9.76
C ARG A 428 17.58 17.46 9.89
N GLN A 429 17.62 18.57 10.63
CA GLN A 429 16.48 19.47 10.81
C GLN A 429 15.98 20.02 9.48
N ARG A 430 16.87 20.57 8.64
CA ARG A 430 16.50 21.07 7.30
C ARG A 430 15.81 19.99 6.44
N ARG A 431 16.34 18.76 6.45
CA ARG A 431 15.74 17.64 5.69
C ARG A 431 14.38 17.21 6.23
N HIS A 432 14.26 17.15 7.55
CA HIS A 432 13.01 16.82 8.23
C HIS A 432 11.93 17.88 7.93
N GLU A 433 12.26 19.17 8.02
CA GLU A 433 11.35 20.28 7.71
C GLU A 433 10.82 20.22 6.28
N ILE A 434 11.71 19.97 5.30
CA ILE A 434 11.32 19.78 3.89
C ILE A 434 10.28 18.66 3.76
N ASN A 435 10.56 17.50 4.36
CA ASN A 435 9.66 16.36 4.30
C ASN A 435 8.34 16.60 5.05
N MET A 436 8.38 17.21 6.23
CA MET A 436 7.17 17.56 7.00
C MET A 436 6.28 18.55 6.26
N ALA A 437 6.86 19.56 5.60
CA ALA A 437 6.10 20.50 4.78
C ALA A 437 5.39 19.78 3.61
N ALA A 438 6.06 18.83 2.96
CA ALA A 438 5.46 18.01 1.91
C ALA A 438 4.31 17.15 2.45
N LEU A 439 4.49 16.51 3.62
CA LEU A 439 3.46 15.68 4.25
C LEU A 439 2.22 16.48 4.66
N ARG A 440 2.38 17.68 5.23
CA ARG A 440 1.26 18.56 5.60
C ARG A 440 0.53 19.09 4.38
N LYS A 441 1.24 19.38 3.29
CA LYS A 441 0.65 19.86 2.04
C LYS A 441 -0.21 18.79 1.35
N ASN A 442 0.21 17.52 1.42
CA ASN A 442 -0.44 16.38 0.78
C ASN A 442 -0.84 15.32 1.83
N ASP A 443 -1.60 15.74 2.84
CA ASP A 443 -2.08 14.84 3.87
C ASP A 443 -3.13 13.84 3.33
N LEU A 444 -3.60 12.96 4.20
CA LEU A 444 -4.59 11.94 3.84
C LEU A 444 -5.95 12.53 3.44
N GLY A 445 -6.32 13.69 3.98
CA GLY A 445 -7.54 14.41 3.63
C GLY A 445 -7.47 14.96 2.20
N VAL A 446 -6.34 15.54 1.81
CA VAL A 446 -6.11 16.05 0.45
C VAL A 446 -6.27 14.94 -0.59
N TRP A 447 -5.71 13.75 -0.34
CA TRP A 447 -5.88 12.58 -1.23
C TRP A 447 -7.35 12.25 -1.46
N ARG A 448 -8.12 12.14 -0.36
CA ARG A 448 -9.54 11.82 -0.38
C ARG A 448 -10.34 12.89 -1.13
N ASP A 449 -10.19 14.15 -0.73
CA ASP A 449 -11.05 15.23 -1.18
C ASP A 449 -10.82 15.55 -2.64
N THR A 450 -9.56 15.45 -3.11
CA THR A 450 -9.22 15.66 -4.52
C THR A 450 -9.82 14.57 -5.40
N PHE A 451 -9.66 13.28 -5.02
CA PHE A 451 -10.23 12.17 -5.79
C PHE A 451 -11.76 12.25 -5.88
N LEU A 452 -12.42 12.48 -4.75
CA LEU A 452 -13.88 12.56 -4.70
C LEU A 452 -14.42 13.79 -5.43
N SER A 453 -13.72 14.93 -5.35
CA SER A 453 -14.05 16.14 -6.11
C SER A 453 -14.02 15.86 -7.61
N ASP A 454 -12.98 15.20 -8.11
CA ASP A 454 -12.85 14.89 -9.53
C ASP A 454 -13.85 13.84 -10.00
N LEU A 455 -14.12 12.80 -9.20
CA LEU A 455 -15.15 11.81 -9.51
C LEU A 455 -16.55 12.46 -9.59
N ARG A 456 -16.86 13.40 -8.70
CA ARG A 456 -18.14 14.14 -8.70
C ARG A 456 -18.32 15.02 -9.95
N LYS A 457 -17.23 15.52 -10.53
CA LYS A 457 -17.26 16.32 -11.77
C LYS A 457 -17.52 15.46 -13.01
N VAL A 458 -17.29 14.15 -12.96
CA VAL A 458 -17.59 13.28 -14.10
C VAL A 458 -19.10 13.24 -14.34
N PRO A 459 -19.59 13.46 -15.57
CA PRO A 459 -21.02 13.32 -15.88
C PRO A 459 -21.51 11.91 -15.53
N ALA A 460 -22.67 11.80 -14.89
CA ALA A 460 -23.29 10.50 -14.65
C ALA A 460 -23.60 9.80 -15.99
N GLN A 461 -23.45 8.48 -16.03
CA GLN A 461 -23.81 7.73 -17.23
C GLN A 461 -25.33 7.81 -17.44
N LYS A 462 -25.78 8.16 -18.64
CA LYS A 462 -27.20 8.08 -18.96
C LYS A 462 -27.60 6.61 -19.03
N PRO A 463 -28.78 6.20 -18.52
CA PRO A 463 -29.28 4.87 -18.77
C PRO A 463 -29.34 4.67 -20.29
N ASN A 464 -28.84 3.52 -20.76
CA ASN A 464 -28.97 3.15 -22.14
C ASN A 464 -30.46 2.93 -22.39
N ASN A 465 -31.15 3.92 -22.96
CA ASN A 465 -32.48 3.72 -23.52
C ASN A 465 -32.30 2.82 -24.74
N GLY A 466 -32.15 1.52 -24.50
CA GLY A 466 -32.14 0.50 -25.52
C GLY A 466 -33.40 0.69 -26.36
N GLY A 467 -33.19 1.04 -27.62
CA GLY A 467 -34.26 1.16 -28.59
C GLY A 467 -35.09 -0.10 -28.57
N GLY A 468 -36.39 0.06 -28.32
CA GLY A 468 -37.35 -1.00 -28.55
C GLY A 468 -37.25 -1.40 -30.02
N HIS A 469 -36.63 -2.54 -30.28
CA HIS A 469 -36.93 -3.30 -31.48
C HIS A 469 -38.34 -3.85 -31.28
N LYS A 470 -39.30 -3.14 -31.91
CA LYS A 470 -40.58 -3.72 -32.31
C LYS A 470 -40.36 -4.80 -33.36
#